data_AF-A0A817NFL2-F1
#
_entry.id   AF-A0A817NFL2-F1
#
_cell.length_a   1.000
_cell.length_b   1.000
_cell.length_c   1.000
_cell.angle_alpha   90.00
_cell.angle_beta   90.00
_cell.angle_gamma   90.00
#
_symmetry.space_group_name_H-M   'P 1'
#
loop_
_entity.id
_entity.type
_entity.pdbx_description
1 polymer ?
#
loop_
_entity_poly.entity_id
_entity_poly.type
_entity_poly.pdbx_seq_one_letter_code
_entity_poly.pdbx_strand_id
1 'polypeptide(L)'
;MSLIPNSWYWKHLKFALTCFLCCLPIVLFFLIHFYLALIILISWSTIIIKNAYFKPISLHILYARVFFEYLLESPDLLSQLRPLGLDLFNTQLHDYSLSFHEHDKKKCQNELTYLQSFKNKKMSSDQRHSYDIMGYFLNMNLNRELSNEFEYHDYLINQMIGPQFDIISFITKFHRILKLSDAEAYLIRVQRISKAFDQLIDQQIERRHRNIETPRFVLQRVIDGLEAFQKQLTDEPNRSPLIIAFIEKLNDTICSKEKQNELISRLLKILKTNVIPAYDRLLNILHEDLSNATTDHGVWKLPNGDKYYKLCLEYHTTTNMSPDEV
;
A
#
# COMPACT_ATOMS: atom_id res chain seq x y z
N MET A 1 39.45 -24.30 -74.00
CA MET A 1 38.59 -23.73 -72.95
C MET A 1 37.44 -24.71 -72.70
N SER A 2 37.57 -25.54 -71.67
CA SER A 2 36.61 -26.60 -71.35
C SER A 2 35.30 -26.00 -70.84
N LEU A 3 34.26 -26.11 -71.67
CA LEU A 3 32.89 -25.79 -71.32
C LEU A 3 32.46 -26.75 -70.19
N ILE A 4 32.25 -26.22 -68.98
CA ILE A 4 31.58 -26.94 -67.90
C ILE A 4 30.24 -27.45 -68.44
N PRO A 5 29.91 -28.74 -68.32
CA PRO A 5 28.69 -29.28 -68.92
C PRO A 5 27.47 -28.61 -68.29
N ASN A 6 26.67 -27.94 -69.14
CA ASN A 6 25.42 -27.27 -68.78
C ASN A 6 24.54 -28.10 -67.81
N SER A 7 24.56 -29.44 -67.94
CA SER A 7 23.79 -30.35 -67.10
C SER A 7 24.15 -30.32 -65.61
N TRP A 8 25.39 -29.98 -65.23
CA TRP A 8 25.81 -29.91 -63.82
C TRP A 8 25.23 -28.67 -63.12
N TYR A 9 25.31 -27.51 -63.78
CA TYR A 9 24.73 -26.25 -63.28
C TYR A 9 23.21 -26.35 -63.10
N TRP A 10 22.49 -26.88 -64.10
CA TRP A 10 21.03 -27.04 -64.02
C TRP A 10 20.58 -28.08 -62.99
N LYS A 11 21.40 -29.10 -62.68
CA LYS A 11 21.11 -30.08 -61.60
C LYS A 11 21.28 -29.46 -60.22
N HIS A 12 22.37 -28.72 -59.97
CA HIS A 12 22.58 -28.03 -58.70
C HIS A 12 21.58 -26.91 -58.48
N LEU A 13 21.24 -26.16 -59.54
CA LEU A 13 20.21 -25.13 -59.48
C LEU A 13 18.82 -25.72 -59.17
N LYS A 14 18.45 -26.85 -59.82
CA LYS A 14 17.21 -27.57 -59.50
C LYS A 14 17.19 -28.08 -58.06
N PHE A 15 18.30 -28.66 -57.59
CA PHE A 15 18.42 -29.16 -56.22
C PHE A 15 18.32 -28.03 -55.18
N ALA A 16 18.99 -26.90 -55.42
CA ALA A 16 18.88 -25.71 -54.58
C ALA A 16 17.46 -25.14 -54.58
N LEU A 17 16.79 -25.09 -55.75
CA LEU A 17 15.39 -24.65 -55.85
C LEU A 17 14.42 -25.62 -55.14
N THR A 18 14.59 -26.94 -55.27
CA THR A 18 13.74 -27.90 -54.55
C THR A 18 13.98 -27.86 -53.05
N CYS A 19 15.23 -27.73 -52.59
CA CYS A 19 15.51 -27.51 -51.17
C CYS A 19 14.88 -26.21 -50.66
N PHE A 20 14.99 -25.10 -51.40
CA PHE A 20 14.38 -23.82 -51.05
C PHE A 20 12.85 -23.91 -51.03
N LEU A 21 12.22 -24.49 -52.05
CA LEU A 21 10.77 -24.67 -52.13
C LEU A 21 10.24 -25.64 -51.07
N CYS A 22 11.02 -26.63 -50.63
CA CYS A 22 10.64 -27.56 -49.57
C CYS A 22 10.78 -26.92 -48.17
N CYS A 23 11.75 -26.01 -47.99
CA CYS A 23 11.93 -25.27 -46.73
C CYS A 23 11.02 -24.04 -46.61
N LEU A 24 10.60 -23.43 -47.72
CA LEU A 24 9.74 -22.25 -47.76
C LEU A 24 8.42 -22.41 -46.97
N PRO A 25 7.63 -23.50 -47.09
CA PRO A 25 6.42 -23.68 -46.29
C PRO A 25 6.70 -23.84 -44.80
N ILE A 26 7.84 -24.43 -44.41
CA ILE A 26 8.26 -24.54 -43.01
C ILE A 26 8.61 -23.16 -42.44
N VAL A 27 9.39 -22.37 -43.19
CA VAL A 27 9.75 -21.00 -42.80
C VAL A 27 8.50 -20.10 -42.73
N LEU A 28 7.60 -20.19 -43.70
CA LEU A 28 6.31 -19.48 -43.69
C LEU A 28 5.44 -19.90 -42.49
N PHE A 29 5.38 -21.18 -42.16
CA PHE A 29 4.65 -21.67 -41.00
C PHE A 29 5.16 -21.04 -39.70
N PHE A 30 6.48 -21.06 -39.46
CA PHE A 30 7.07 -20.44 -38.27
C PHE A 30 6.89 -18.92 -38.25
N LEU A 31 7.04 -18.24 -39.39
CA LEU A 31 6.81 -16.80 -39.49
C LEU A 31 5.34 -16.47 -39.16
N ILE A 32 4.38 -17.19 -39.72
CA ILE A 32 2.95 -16.97 -39.43
C ILE A 32 2.66 -17.17 -37.94
N HIS A 33 3.17 -18.24 -37.32
CA HIS A 33 2.96 -18.49 -35.89
C HIS A 33 3.64 -17.44 -35.02
N PHE A 34 4.82 -16.98 -35.40
CA PHE A 34 5.51 -15.89 -34.72
C PHE A 34 4.72 -14.58 -34.79
N TYR A 35 4.23 -14.20 -35.98
CA TYR A 35 3.40 -13.00 -36.13
C TYR A 35 2.06 -13.12 -35.40
N LEU A 36 1.42 -14.29 -35.41
CA LEU A 36 0.20 -14.54 -34.63
C LEU A 36 0.47 -14.39 -33.13
N ALA A 37 1.55 -14.98 -32.61
CA ALA A 37 1.94 -14.84 -31.21
C ALA A 37 2.22 -13.37 -30.86
N LEU A 38 2.88 -12.62 -31.74
CA LEU A 38 3.15 -11.20 -31.55
C LEU A 38 1.85 -10.38 -31.53
N ILE A 39 0.90 -10.63 -32.45
CA ILE A 39 -0.40 -9.97 -32.48
C ILE A 39 -1.19 -10.26 -31.19
N ILE A 40 -1.18 -11.51 -30.73
CA ILE A 40 -1.81 -11.91 -29.47
C ILE A 40 -1.18 -11.13 -28.31
N LEU A 41 0.15 -11.12 -28.21
CA LEU A 41 0.87 -10.41 -27.14
C LEU A 41 0.58 -8.90 -27.14
N ILE A 42 0.57 -8.26 -28.32
CA ILE A 42 0.22 -6.84 -28.46
C ILE A 42 -1.24 -6.61 -28.05
N SER A 43 -2.16 -7.44 -28.52
CA SER A 43 -3.58 -7.35 -28.17
C SER A 43 -3.79 -7.46 -26.65
N TRP A 44 -3.21 -8.47 -26.01
CA TRP A 44 -3.24 -8.61 -24.55
C TRP A 44 -2.61 -7.42 -23.84
N SER A 45 -1.47 -6.93 -24.32
CA SER A 45 -0.81 -5.76 -23.74
C SER A 45 -1.69 -4.52 -23.82
N THR A 46 -2.35 -4.28 -24.96
CA THR A 46 -3.28 -3.14 -25.09
C THR A 46 -4.50 -3.26 -24.17
N ILE A 47 -5.04 -4.47 -23.99
CA ILE A 47 -6.14 -4.72 -23.06
C ILE A 47 -5.68 -4.48 -21.61
N ILE A 48 -4.50 -4.97 -21.24
CA ILE A 48 -3.94 -4.77 -19.90
C ILE A 48 -3.71 -3.28 -19.65
N ILE A 49 -3.01 -2.58 -20.55
CA ILE A 49 -2.73 -1.14 -20.43
C ILE A 49 -4.02 -0.34 -20.34
N LYS A 50 -5.01 -0.65 -21.18
CA LYS A 50 -6.32 0.02 -21.15
C LYS A 50 -7.00 -0.12 -19.79
N ASN A 51 -7.03 -1.34 -19.23
CA ASN A 51 -7.72 -1.56 -17.97
C ASN A 51 -6.90 -1.11 -16.75
N ALA A 52 -5.57 -1.03 -16.85
CA ALA A 52 -4.71 -0.50 -15.80
C ALA A 52 -4.76 1.03 -15.73
N TYR A 53 -4.59 1.73 -16.86
CA TYR A 53 -4.35 3.18 -16.89
C TYR A 53 -5.52 4.02 -17.41
N PHE A 54 -6.53 3.40 -18.02
CA PHE A 54 -7.68 4.11 -18.62
C PHE A 54 -9.00 3.57 -18.07
N LYS A 55 -10.13 4.04 -18.63
CA LYS A 55 -11.46 3.55 -18.27
C LYS A 55 -11.55 2.02 -18.48
N PRO A 56 -11.85 1.23 -17.44
CA PRO A 56 -12.05 -0.21 -17.58
C PRO A 56 -13.17 -0.55 -18.55
N ILE A 57 -13.09 -1.72 -19.18
CA ILE A 57 -14.09 -2.14 -20.17
C ILE A 57 -15.43 -2.51 -19.49
N SER A 58 -15.39 -2.98 -18.25
CA SER A 58 -16.56 -3.40 -17.46
C SER A 58 -16.45 -2.96 -15.99
N LEU A 59 -17.59 -2.97 -15.29
CA LEU A 59 -17.67 -2.70 -13.86
C LEU A 59 -16.88 -3.73 -13.04
N HIS A 60 -16.94 -5.00 -13.41
CA HIS A 60 -16.19 -6.04 -12.71
C HIS A 60 -14.67 -5.79 -12.77
N ILE A 61 -14.16 -5.35 -13.93
CA ILE A 61 -12.74 -5.03 -14.06
C ILE A 61 -12.38 -3.79 -13.24
N LEU A 62 -13.26 -2.80 -13.17
CA LEU A 62 -13.09 -1.64 -12.28
C LEU A 62 -12.98 -2.10 -10.82
N TYR A 63 -13.89 -2.94 -10.34
CA TYR A 63 -13.85 -3.44 -8.96
C TYR A 63 -12.58 -4.25 -8.67
N ALA A 64 -12.20 -5.13 -9.60
CA ALA A 64 -10.98 -5.91 -9.48
C ALA A 64 -9.76 -5.00 -9.44
N ARG A 65 -9.69 -3.96 -10.28
CA ARG A 65 -8.61 -2.97 -10.27
C ARG A 65 -8.51 -2.28 -8.92
N VAL A 66 -9.60 -1.66 -8.44
CA VAL A 66 -9.63 -0.98 -7.13
C VAL A 66 -9.11 -1.90 -6.03
N PHE A 67 -9.59 -3.15 -6.00
CA PHE A 67 -9.14 -4.14 -5.01
C PHE A 67 -7.65 -4.48 -5.16
N PHE A 68 -7.18 -4.81 -6.36
CA PHE A 68 -5.79 -5.22 -6.57
C PHE A 68 -4.82 -4.08 -6.34
N GLU A 69 -5.16 -2.86 -6.72
CA GLU A 69 -4.31 -1.71 -6.46
C GLU A 69 -4.24 -1.41 -4.96
N TYR A 70 -5.36 -1.45 -4.23
CA TYR A 70 -5.36 -1.33 -2.77
C TYR A 70 -4.50 -2.43 -2.11
N LEU A 71 -4.61 -3.67 -2.59
CA LEU A 71 -3.79 -4.78 -2.11
C LEU A 71 -2.30 -4.55 -2.39
N LEU A 72 -1.93 -4.19 -3.61
CA LEU A 72 -0.54 -4.05 -4.04
C LEU A 72 0.17 -2.84 -3.42
N GLU A 73 -0.56 -1.78 -3.09
CA GLU A 73 -0.05 -0.59 -2.40
C GLU A 73 -0.08 -0.71 -0.87
N SER A 74 -0.56 -1.83 -0.33
CA SER A 74 -0.55 -2.13 1.11
C SER A 74 0.40 -3.28 1.45
N PRO A 75 1.69 -3.00 1.73
CA PRO A 75 2.64 -4.00 2.20
C PRO A 75 2.15 -4.78 3.42
N ASP A 76 1.37 -4.12 4.26
CA ASP A 76 0.83 -4.69 5.49
C ASP A 76 -0.26 -5.72 5.19
N LEU A 77 -1.20 -5.37 4.29
CA LEU A 77 -2.24 -6.31 3.86
C LEU A 77 -1.65 -7.50 3.09
N LEU A 78 -0.65 -7.27 2.25
CA LEU A 78 0.06 -8.35 1.56
C LEU A 78 0.77 -9.30 2.53
N SER A 79 1.37 -8.77 3.59
CA SER A 79 2.02 -9.59 4.64
C SER A 79 0.99 -10.35 5.50
N GLN A 80 -0.21 -9.79 5.67
CA GLN A 80 -1.32 -10.46 6.36
C GLN A 80 -1.92 -11.59 5.52
N LEU A 81 -2.33 -11.29 4.28
CA LEU A 81 -3.03 -12.21 3.39
C LEU A 81 -2.10 -13.25 2.75
N ARG A 82 -0.85 -12.89 2.48
CA ARG A 82 0.15 -13.72 1.79
C ARG A 82 -0.41 -14.48 0.59
N PRO A 83 -0.93 -13.75 -0.41
CA PRO A 83 -1.40 -14.40 -1.62
C PRO A 83 -0.27 -15.25 -2.20
N LEU A 84 -0.54 -16.56 -2.36
CA LEU A 84 0.40 -17.54 -2.92
C LEU A 84 1.71 -17.71 -2.13
N GLY A 85 1.76 -17.29 -0.86
CA GLY A 85 2.96 -17.38 -0.03
C GLY A 85 4.11 -16.46 -0.45
N LEU A 86 3.81 -15.37 -1.17
CA LEU A 86 4.82 -14.43 -1.65
C LEU A 86 5.31 -13.48 -0.53
N ASP A 87 6.62 -13.40 -0.38
CA ASP A 87 7.33 -12.58 0.64
C ASP A 87 7.86 -11.24 0.08
N LEU A 88 7.40 -10.82 -1.10
CA LEU A 88 7.97 -9.70 -1.88
C LEU A 88 8.02 -8.36 -1.12
N PHE A 89 7.12 -8.18 -0.15
CA PHE A 89 6.95 -6.92 0.57
C PHE A 89 7.40 -6.99 2.04
N ASN A 90 8.05 -8.09 2.46
CA ASN A 90 8.44 -8.35 3.86
C ASN A 90 9.43 -7.34 4.45
N THR A 91 10.02 -6.47 3.64
CA THR A 91 10.91 -5.39 4.08
C THR A 91 10.23 -4.03 4.14
N GLN A 92 8.99 -3.92 3.66
CA GLN A 92 8.28 -2.65 3.49
C GLN A 92 7.27 -2.44 4.63
N LEU A 93 6.98 -1.17 4.89
CA LEU A 93 5.85 -0.67 5.67
C LEU A 93 5.01 0.19 4.74
N HIS A 94 3.76 0.46 5.11
CA HIS A 94 2.93 1.45 4.42
C HIS A 94 3.64 2.81 4.26
N ASP A 95 3.38 3.50 3.15
CA ASP A 95 3.95 4.81 2.86
C ASP A 95 3.04 5.91 3.42
N TYR A 96 3.46 6.53 4.52
CA TYR A 96 2.68 7.59 5.17
C TYR A 96 3.00 8.98 4.61
N SER A 97 3.72 9.10 3.49
CA SER A 97 4.11 10.42 2.95
C SER A 97 2.93 11.23 2.44
N LEU A 98 3.08 12.56 2.47
CA LEU A 98 2.16 13.49 1.82
C LEU A 98 1.99 13.19 0.32
N SER A 99 3.06 12.75 -0.36
CA SER A 99 2.98 12.34 -1.77
C SER A 99 2.12 11.10 -2.00
N PHE A 100 2.15 10.14 -1.07
CA PHE A 100 1.31 8.96 -1.15
C PHE A 100 -0.17 9.32 -0.92
N HIS A 101 -0.44 10.22 0.03
CA HIS A 101 -1.79 10.77 0.24
C HIS A 101 -2.36 11.43 -1.01
N GLU A 102 -1.57 12.27 -1.70
CA GLU A 102 -1.99 12.89 -2.97
C GLU A 102 -2.19 11.88 -4.10
N HIS A 103 -1.37 10.82 -4.15
CA HIS A 103 -1.55 9.70 -5.08
C HIS A 103 -2.90 9.00 -4.83
N ASP A 104 -3.20 8.66 -3.58
CA ASP A 104 -4.46 7.99 -3.19
C ASP A 104 -5.68 8.86 -3.50
N LYS A 105 -5.60 10.16 -3.22
CA LYS A 105 -6.63 11.14 -3.57
C LYS A 105 -6.93 11.14 -5.07
N LYS A 106 -5.90 11.33 -5.90
CA LYS A 106 -6.05 11.37 -7.36
C LYS A 106 -6.61 10.06 -7.90
N LYS A 107 -6.13 8.94 -7.36
CA LYS A 107 -6.59 7.61 -7.72
C LYS A 107 -8.07 7.43 -7.37
N CYS A 108 -8.47 7.71 -6.13
CA CYS A 108 -9.87 7.63 -5.70
C CYS A 108 -10.80 8.48 -6.59
N GLN A 109 -10.40 9.71 -6.93
CA GLN A 109 -11.13 10.59 -7.86
C GLN A 109 -11.28 9.99 -9.26
N ASN A 110 -10.21 9.39 -9.80
CA ASN A 110 -10.24 8.73 -11.10
C ASN A 110 -11.17 7.51 -11.08
N GLU A 111 -11.07 6.66 -10.05
CA GLU A 111 -11.91 5.47 -9.90
C GLU A 111 -13.39 5.84 -9.77
N LEU A 112 -13.71 6.89 -9.00
CA LEU A 112 -15.06 7.42 -8.89
C LEU A 112 -15.58 7.95 -10.23
N THR A 113 -14.74 8.68 -10.97
CA THR A 113 -15.08 9.19 -12.31
C THR A 113 -15.37 8.03 -13.28
N TYR A 114 -14.52 7.00 -13.25
CA TYR A 114 -14.74 5.81 -14.07
C TYR A 114 -16.01 5.08 -13.67
N LEU A 115 -16.27 4.90 -12.37
CA LEU A 115 -17.51 4.32 -11.87
C LEU A 115 -18.74 5.07 -12.40
N GLN A 116 -18.79 6.39 -12.21
CA GLN A 116 -19.91 7.24 -12.65
C GLN A 116 -20.18 7.13 -14.16
N SER A 117 -19.15 6.91 -14.96
CA SER A 117 -19.29 6.72 -16.41
C SER A 117 -20.02 5.42 -16.82
N PHE A 118 -20.32 4.53 -15.87
CA PHE A 118 -21.17 3.35 -16.06
C PHE A 118 -22.62 3.56 -15.64
N LYS A 119 -23.00 4.70 -15.03
CA LYS A 119 -24.33 4.94 -14.43
C LYS A 119 -25.50 4.55 -15.34
N ASN A 120 -25.40 4.90 -16.63
CA ASN A 120 -26.45 4.70 -17.64
C ASN A 120 -26.41 3.31 -18.33
N LYS A 121 -25.47 2.42 -17.97
CA LYS A 121 -25.49 1.05 -18.49
C LYS A 121 -26.66 0.28 -17.88
N LYS A 122 -27.28 -0.58 -18.69
CA LYS A 122 -28.25 -1.57 -18.21
C LYS A 122 -27.53 -2.52 -17.25
N MET A 123 -28.04 -2.65 -16.03
CA MET A 123 -27.47 -3.47 -14.97
C MET A 123 -28.57 -4.37 -14.40
N SER A 124 -28.21 -5.58 -13.95
CA SER A 124 -29.08 -6.36 -13.07
C SER A 124 -29.26 -5.67 -11.71
N SER A 125 -30.19 -6.16 -10.90
CA SER A 125 -30.37 -5.69 -9.51
C SER A 125 -29.07 -5.79 -8.71
N ASP A 126 -28.39 -6.94 -8.75
CA ASP A 126 -27.14 -7.17 -8.00
C ASP A 126 -25.99 -6.27 -8.48
N GLN A 127 -25.91 -6.05 -9.80
CA GLN A 127 -24.93 -5.12 -10.37
C GLN A 127 -25.20 -3.68 -9.94
N ARG A 128 -26.47 -3.29 -9.86
CA ARG A 128 -26.87 -1.97 -9.36
C ARG A 128 -26.49 -1.81 -7.89
N HIS A 129 -26.79 -2.80 -7.07
CA HIS A 129 -26.44 -2.78 -5.65
C HIS A 129 -24.91 -2.68 -5.44
N SER A 130 -24.13 -3.49 -6.16
CA SER A 130 -22.66 -3.44 -6.11
C SER A 130 -22.11 -2.08 -6.59
N TYR A 131 -22.74 -1.49 -7.61
CA TYR A 131 -22.40 -0.15 -8.10
C TYR A 131 -22.65 0.92 -7.03
N ASP A 132 -23.80 0.85 -6.35
CA ASP A 132 -24.19 1.81 -5.32
C ASP A 132 -23.27 1.68 -4.09
N ILE A 133 -22.92 0.46 -3.65
CA ILE A 133 -21.95 0.23 -2.56
C ILE A 133 -20.58 0.81 -2.92
N MET A 134 -20.05 0.50 -4.11
CA MET A 134 -18.76 1.02 -4.55
C MET A 134 -18.79 2.55 -4.66
N GLY A 135 -19.90 3.10 -5.14
CA GLY A 135 -20.12 4.54 -5.24
C GLY A 135 -20.14 5.20 -3.86
N TYR A 136 -20.85 4.61 -2.89
CA TYR A 136 -20.85 5.07 -1.51
C TYR A 136 -19.45 5.01 -0.91
N PHE A 137 -18.75 3.87 -1.05
CA PHE A 137 -17.39 3.69 -0.55
C PHE A 137 -16.43 4.75 -1.11
N LEU A 138 -16.35 4.91 -2.43
CA LEU A 138 -15.44 5.88 -3.05
C LEU A 138 -15.81 7.32 -2.70
N ASN A 139 -17.10 7.69 -2.69
CA ASN A 139 -17.52 9.02 -2.28
C ASN A 139 -17.20 9.30 -0.81
N MET A 140 -17.39 8.32 0.08
CA MET A 140 -17.09 8.51 1.50
C MET A 140 -15.60 8.69 1.75
N ASN A 141 -14.74 7.85 1.14
CA ASN A 141 -13.28 8.03 1.23
C ASN A 141 -12.87 9.39 0.66
N LEU A 142 -13.40 9.75 -0.52
CA LEU A 142 -13.10 11.03 -1.14
C LEU A 142 -13.55 12.18 -0.25
N ASN A 143 -14.81 12.24 0.17
CA ASN A 143 -15.34 13.37 0.92
C ASN A 143 -14.72 13.50 2.30
N ARG A 144 -14.55 12.40 3.05
CA ARG A 144 -14.12 12.45 4.46
C ARG A 144 -12.62 12.59 4.63
N GLU A 145 -11.83 12.00 3.74
CA GLU A 145 -10.39 11.84 3.96
C GLU A 145 -9.53 12.49 2.86
N LEU A 146 -10.06 12.65 1.65
CA LEU A 146 -9.26 13.06 0.48
C LEU A 146 -9.80 14.32 -0.23
N SER A 147 -10.88 14.94 0.26
CA SER A 147 -11.51 16.11 -0.40
C SER A 147 -10.92 17.37 0.19
N ASN A 148 -10.67 18.39 -0.63
CA ASN A 148 -10.08 19.64 -0.15
C ASN A 148 -10.83 20.31 1.02
N GLU A 149 -12.12 19.98 1.24
CA GLU A 149 -12.90 20.55 2.35
C GLU A 149 -12.60 19.89 3.70
N PHE A 150 -12.38 18.56 3.72
CA PHE A 150 -12.20 17.77 4.96
C PHE A 150 -10.90 16.96 5.01
N GLU A 151 -10.01 17.15 4.03
CA GLU A 151 -8.68 16.56 4.00
C GLU A 151 -7.96 16.89 5.31
N TYR A 152 -7.49 15.85 5.99
CA TYR A 152 -6.81 15.93 7.28
C TYR A 152 -7.67 16.22 8.52
N HIS A 153 -9.00 16.28 8.43
CA HIS A 153 -9.89 16.55 9.60
C HIS A 153 -9.91 15.45 10.67
N ASP A 154 -9.20 14.34 10.44
CA ASP A 154 -8.99 13.26 11.39
C ASP A 154 -7.78 13.51 12.30
N TYR A 155 -7.75 12.82 13.44
CA TYR A 155 -6.60 12.83 14.36
C TYR A 155 -5.73 11.59 14.11
N LEU A 156 -4.80 11.72 13.16
CA LEU A 156 -3.88 10.64 12.74
C LEU A 156 -3.20 9.94 13.92
N ILE A 157 -2.77 10.75 14.89
CA ILE A 157 -2.08 10.29 16.10
C ILE A 157 -3.00 10.56 17.30
N ASN A 158 -3.50 9.49 17.90
CA ASN A 158 -4.40 9.56 19.04
C ASN A 158 -4.19 8.38 20.01
N GLN A 159 -4.88 8.41 21.14
CA GLN A 159 -4.69 7.45 22.23
C GLN A 159 -5.30 6.07 21.98
N MET A 160 -6.21 5.94 21.00
CA MET A 160 -6.98 4.70 20.78
C MET A 160 -6.38 3.84 19.68
N ILE A 161 -6.02 4.48 18.56
CA ILE A 161 -5.56 3.84 17.34
C ILE A 161 -4.52 4.72 16.65
N GLY A 162 -3.83 4.16 15.67
CA GLY A 162 -3.02 4.93 14.74
C GLY A 162 -1.66 4.30 14.47
N PRO A 163 -0.96 4.80 13.44
CA PRO A 163 0.28 4.21 12.94
C PRO A 163 1.37 4.04 14.02
N GLN A 164 1.42 4.93 15.01
CA GLN A 164 2.34 4.89 16.15
C GLN A 164 2.23 3.59 16.98
N PHE A 165 1.07 2.93 16.98
CA PHE A 165 0.83 1.63 17.62
C PHE A 165 0.69 0.50 16.60
N ASP A 166 0.00 0.77 15.48
CA ASP A 166 -0.35 -0.23 14.48
C ASP A 166 0.89 -0.81 13.79
N ILE A 167 1.93 -0.02 13.54
CA ILE A 167 3.18 -0.51 12.94
C ILE A 167 3.84 -1.57 13.83
N ILE A 168 3.91 -1.33 15.14
CA ILE A 168 4.51 -2.27 16.11
C ILE A 168 3.66 -3.55 16.20
N SER A 169 2.35 -3.39 16.36
CA SER A 169 1.38 -4.50 16.38
C SER A 169 1.47 -5.33 15.09
N PHE A 170 1.59 -4.68 13.93
CA PHE A 170 1.72 -5.33 12.64
C PHE A 170 2.99 -6.17 12.54
N ILE A 171 4.16 -5.58 12.81
CA ILE A 171 5.46 -6.27 12.73
C ILE A 171 5.49 -7.46 13.69
N THR A 172 5.04 -7.26 14.93
CA THR A 172 5.05 -8.30 15.96
C THR A 172 4.07 -9.43 15.68
N LYS A 173 2.90 -9.17 15.09
CA LYS A 173 1.90 -10.21 14.82
C LYS A 173 2.08 -10.90 13.47
N PHE A 174 2.32 -10.15 12.41
CA PHE A 174 2.17 -10.66 11.04
C PHE A 174 3.48 -10.99 10.33
N HIS A 175 4.61 -10.36 10.70
CA HIS A 175 5.90 -10.72 10.12
C HIS A 175 6.31 -12.12 10.55
N ARG A 176 6.41 -13.09 9.63
CA ARG A 176 6.89 -14.44 9.95
C ARG A 176 8.39 -14.57 9.69
N ILE A 177 9.03 -15.45 10.46
CA ILE A 177 10.45 -15.79 10.28
C ILE A 177 10.50 -17.31 10.09
N LEU A 178 10.70 -17.77 8.86
CA LEU A 178 10.79 -19.20 8.52
C LEU A 178 12.21 -19.59 8.10
N LYS A 179 12.96 -18.61 7.59
CA LYS A 179 14.36 -18.74 7.14
C LYS A 179 15.12 -17.47 7.51
N LEU A 180 16.46 -17.54 7.44
CA LEU A 180 17.34 -16.43 7.80
C LEU A 180 17.05 -15.14 7.02
N SER A 181 16.66 -15.23 5.73
CA SER A 181 16.29 -14.04 4.94
C SER A 181 15.09 -13.30 5.52
N ASP A 182 14.19 -13.99 6.20
CA ASP A 182 12.99 -13.38 6.80
C ASP A 182 13.34 -12.64 8.09
N ALA A 183 14.35 -13.14 8.83
CA ALA A 183 14.90 -12.48 9.99
C ALA A 183 15.58 -11.18 9.57
N GLU A 184 16.36 -11.21 8.49
CA GLU A 184 16.94 -10.00 7.90
C GLU A 184 15.86 -9.01 7.43
N ALA A 185 14.79 -9.51 6.80
CA ALA A 185 13.67 -8.67 6.42
C ALA A 185 12.97 -8.03 7.64
N TYR A 186 12.88 -8.75 8.76
CA TYR A 186 12.34 -8.22 10.02
C TYR A 186 13.19 -7.04 10.52
N LEU A 187 14.53 -7.19 10.53
CA LEU A 187 15.44 -6.12 10.93
C LEU A 187 15.25 -4.86 10.04
N ILE A 188 15.18 -5.05 8.73
CA ILE A 188 14.96 -3.94 7.77
C ILE A 188 13.61 -3.28 8.04
N ARG A 189 12.54 -4.06 8.27
CA ARG A 189 11.20 -3.53 8.52
C ARG A 189 11.15 -2.73 9.84
N VAL A 190 11.79 -3.21 10.91
CA VAL A 190 11.92 -2.44 12.17
C VAL A 190 12.72 -1.17 11.95
N GLN A 191 13.80 -1.21 11.16
CA GLN A 191 14.58 -0.02 10.84
C GLN A 191 13.74 1.04 10.11
N ARG A 192 12.79 0.63 9.26
CA ARG A 192 11.88 1.53 8.53
C ARG A 192 10.86 2.26 9.40
N ILE A 193 10.69 1.88 10.67
CA ILE A 193 9.86 2.64 11.62
C ILE A 193 10.31 4.10 11.68
N SER A 194 11.62 4.37 11.63
CA SER A 194 12.12 5.74 11.63
C SER A 194 11.57 6.56 10.48
N LYS A 195 11.62 6.02 9.25
CA LYS A 195 11.09 6.72 8.07
C LYS A 195 9.58 6.89 8.15
N ALA A 196 8.86 5.86 8.60
CA ALA A 196 7.42 5.95 8.77
C ALA A 196 7.06 7.07 9.75
N PHE A 197 7.76 7.18 10.88
CA PHE A 197 7.52 8.24 11.85
C PHE A 197 7.88 9.63 11.33
N ASP A 198 8.94 9.77 10.52
CA ASP A 198 9.24 11.04 9.84
C ASP A 198 8.07 11.46 8.92
N GLN A 199 7.47 10.52 8.19
CA GLN A 199 6.31 10.78 7.35
C GLN A 199 5.04 11.13 8.18
N LEU A 200 4.84 10.49 9.33
CA LEU A 200 3.76 10.83 10.26
C LEU A 200 3.94 12.25 10.82
N ILE A 201 5.17 12.65 11.11
CA ILE A 201 5.51 14.01 11.53
C ILE A 201 5.15 15.01 10.42
N ASP A 202 5.54 14.75 9.17
CA ASP A 202 5.19 15.61 8.04
C ASP A 202 3.66 15.78 7.91
N GLN A 203 2.91 14.68 8.07
CA GLN A 203 1.45 14.69 8.08
C GLN A 203 0.85 15.46 9.25
N GLN A 204 1.46 15.42 10.43
CA GLN A 204 1.02 16.15 11.60
C GLN A 204 1.30 17.66 11.46
N ILE A 205 2.44 18.02 10.89
CA ILE A 205 2.78 19.41 10.56
C ILE A 205 1.82 19.97 9.52
N GLU A 206 1.46 19.20 8.48
CA GLU A 206 0.47 19.62 7.49
C GLU A 206 -0.90 19.89 8.12
N ARG A 207 -1.35 19.02 9.04
CA ARG A 207 -2.57 19.23 9.86
C ARG A 207 -2.51 20.55 10.63
N ARG A 208 -1.38 20.83 11.29
CA ARG A 208 -1.14 22.08 12.02
C ARG A 208 -1.28 23.30 11.11
N HIS A 209 -0.69 23.27 9.91
CA HIS A 209 -0.80 24.36 8.93
C HIS A 209 -2.24 24.62 8.45
N ARG A 210 -3.10 23.60 8.53
CA ARG A 210 -4.52 23.68 8.17
C ARG A 210 -5.43 24.04 9.35
N ASN A 211 -4.88 24.30 10.53
CA ASN A 211 -5.61 24.49 11.78
C ASN A 211 -6.44 23.26 12.19
N ILE A 212 -5.95 22.05 11.85
CA ILE A 212 -6.52 20.80 12.33
C ILE A 212 -5.80 20.38 13.61
N GLU A 213 -6.33 20.85 14.75
CA GLU A 213 -5.69 20.66 16.05
C GLU A 213 -6.31 19.51 16.86
N THR A 214 -5.48 18.53 17.18
CA THR A 214 -5.84 17.44 18.09
C THR A 214 -6.20 17.99 19.48
N PRO A 215 -7.30 17.53 20.11
CA PRO A 215 -7.66 17.97 21.46
C PRO A 215 -6.56 17.70 22.50
N ARG A 216 -6.38 18.62 23.45
CA ARG A 216 -5.37 18.50 24.51
C ARG A 216 -5.41 17.14 25.24
N PHE A 217 -6.59 16.66 25.62
CA PHE A 217 -6.71 15.40 26.35
C PHE A 217 -6.26 14.17 25.53
N VAL A 218 -6.41 14.24 24.20
CA VAL A 218 -5.95 13.21 23.26
C VAL A 218 -4.43 13.23 23.21
N LEU A 219 -3.86 14.43 23.01
CA LEU A 219 -2.40 14.64 22.98
C LEU A 219 -1.73 14.17 24.28
N GLN A 220 -2.27 14.56 25.44
CA GLN A 220 -1.74 14.16 26.74
C GLN A 220 -1.66 12.63 26.87
N ARG A 221 -2.74 11.92 26.53
CA ARG A 221 -2.81 10.46 26.65
C ARG A 221 -1.88 9.74 25.68
N VAL A 222 -1.80 10.21 24.44
CA VAL A 222 -0.90 9.57 23.46
C VAL A 222 0.56 9.84 23.81
N ILE A 223 0.91 11.04 24.29
CA ILE A 223 2.25 11.37 24.79
C ILE A 223 2.62 10.44 25.95
N ASP A 224 1.77 10.33 26.98
CA ASP A 224 2.02 9.45 28.14
C ASP A 224 2.31 8.01 27.70
N GLY A 225 1.53 7.48 26.75
CA GLY A 225 1.73 6.14 26.21
C GLY A 225 3.03 5.98 25.41
N LEU A 226 3.37 6.97 24.58
CA LEU A 226 4.58 6.96 23.77
C LEU A 226 5.84 7.13 24.62
N GLU A 227 5.82 8.00 25.64
CA GLU A 227 6.92 8.16 26.60
C GLU A 227 7.13 6.89 27.42
N ALA A 228 6.07 6.27 27.91
CA ALA A 228 6.17 5.00 28.63
C ALA A 228 6.79 3.90 27.75
N PHE A 229 6.36 3.80 26.50
CA PHE A 229 6.90 2.82 25.56
C PHE A 229 8.36 3.12 25.21
N GLN A 230 8.70 4.37 24.89
CA GLN A 230 10.07 4.78 24.60
C GLN A 230 11.00 4.53 25.81
N LYS A 231 10.55 4.84 27.03
CA LYS A 231 11.30 4.56 28.25
C LYS A 231 11.55 3.07 28.42
N GLN A 232 10.55 2.21 28.13
CA GLN A 232 10.74 0.76 28.11
C GLN A 232 11.81 0.33 27.08
N LEU A 233 11.78 0.90 25.87
CA LEU A 233 12.78 0.60 24.83
C LEU A 233 14.20 1.00 25.28
N THR A 234 14.34 2.07 26.05
CA THR A 234 15.64 2.57 26.55
C THR A 234 16.14 1.75 27.74
N ASP A 235 15.31 1.57 28.76
CA ASP A 235 15.71 0.97 30.04
C ASP A 235 15.76 -0.56 29.98
N GLU A 236 14.79 -1.16 29.28
CA GLU A 236 14.62 -2.61 29.21
C GLU A 236 14.39 -3.07 27.75
N PRO A 237 15.33 -2.81 26.81
CA PRO A 237 15.13 -3.10 25.39
C PRO A 237 14.78 -4.56 25.11
N ASN A 238 15.29 -5.50 25.92
CA ASN A 238 14.98 -6.93 25.82
C ASN A 238 13.50 -7.26 26.11
N ARG A 239 12.77 -6.39 26.81
CA ARG A 239 11.33 -6.51 27.06
C ARG A 239 10.47 -5.83 26.00
N SER A 240 11.09 -5.22 24.99
CA SER A 240 10.36 -4.67 23.84
C SER A 240 9.55 -5.77 23.15
N PRO A 241 8.27 -5.54 22.80
CA PRO A 241 7.48 -6.48 22.00
C PRO A 241 8.17 -6.86 20.68
N LEU A 242 8.96 -5.95 20.10
CA LEU A 242 9.76 -6.23 18.90
C LEU A 242 10.86 -7.26 19.16
N ILE A 243 11.55 -7.19 20.31
CA ILE A 243 12.57 -8.18 20.68
C ILE A 243 11.92 -9.52 21.04
N ILE A 244 10.89 -9.50 21.89
CA ILE A 244 10.21 -10.71 22.36
C ILE A 244 9.68 -11.51 21.16
N ALA A 245 8.89 -10.86 20.29
CA ALA A 245 8.32 -11.52 19.12
C ALA A 245 9.41 -11.99 18.14
N PHE A 246 10.52 -11.26 18.02
CA PHE A 246 11.64 -11.67 17.18
C PHE A 246 12.31 -12.95 17.71
N ILE A 247 12.62 -13.00 19.01
CA ILE A 247 13.24 -14.17 19.65
C ILE A 247 12.34 -15.40 19.53
N GLU A 248 11.05 -15.25 19.84
CA GLU A 248 10.06 -16.35 19.72
C GLU A 248 10.07 -16.94 18.31
N LYS A 249 9.95 -16.10 17.28
CA LYS A 249 9.93 -16.54 15.88
C LYS A 249 11.27 -17.07 15.40
N LEU A 250 12.39 -16.58 15.94
CA LEU A 250 13.72 -17.03 15.56
C LEU A 250 14.02 -18.42 16.13
N ASN A 251 13.48 -18.77 17.30
CA ASN A 251 13.60 -20.11 17.87
C ASN A 251 12.95 -21.19 16.99
N ASP A 252 11.94 -20.81 16.19
CA ASP A 252 11.29 -21.70 15.22
C ASP A 252 12.09 -21.89 13.92
N THR A 253 13.23 -21.20 13.77
CA THR A 253 14.07 -21.29 12.57
C THR A 253 15.33 -22.14 12.77
N ILE A 254 15.72 -22.85 11.72
CA ILE A 254 16.95 -23.64 11.69
C ILE A 254 18.15 -22.70 11.51
N CYS A 255 18.73 -22.24 12.62
CA CYS A 255 19.97 -21.45 12.64
C CYS A 255 20.78 -21.68 13.92
N SER A 256 22.10 -21.43 13.88
CA SER A 256 22.97 -21.62 15.04
C SER A 256 22.70 -20.58 16.12
N LYS A 257 23.03 -20.90 17.39
CA LYS A 257 22.79 -19.96 18.49
C LYS A 257 23.62 -18.69 18.38
N GLU A 258 24.83 -18.79 17.83
CA GLU A 258 25.69 -17.66 17.53
C GLU A 258 25.02 -16.72 16.53
N LYS A 259 24.42 -17.28 15.47
CA LYS A 259 23.71 -16.47 14.47
C LYS A 259 22.45 -15.82 15.05
N GLN A 260 21.72 -16.52 15.92
CA GLN A 260 20.59 -15.93 16.63
C GLN A 260 21.02 -14.74 17.48
N ASN A 261 22.08 -14.90 18.27
CA ASN A 261 22.60 -13.85 19.14
C ASN A 261 23.11 -12.64 18.33
N GLU A 262 23.73 -12.86 17.17
CA GLU A 262 24.13 -11.81 16.23
C GLU A 262 22.90 -11.01 15.76
N LEU A 263 21.84 -11.68 15.31
CA LEU A 263 20.61 -11.05 14.82
C LEU A 263 19.89 -10.26 15.92
N ILE A 264 19.80 -10.82 17.13
CA ILE A 264 19.22 -10.14 18.30
C ILE A 264 20.03 -8.87 18.63
N SER A 265 21.36 -8.97 18.62
CA SER A 265 22.25 -7.82 18.88
C SER A 265 22.08 -6.71 17.83
N ARG A 266 21.89 -7.10 16.56
CA ARG A 266 21.59 -6.14 15.48
C ARG A 266 20.23 -5.48 15.66
N LEU A 267 19.21 -6.23 16.08
CA LEU A 267 17.90 -5.65 16.38
C LEU A 267 17.96 -4.65 17.54
N LEU A 268 18.64 -5.00 18.63
CA LEU A 268 18.89 -4.09 19.76
C LEU A 268 19.59 -2.80 19.30
N LYS A 269 20.59 -2.92 18.41
CA LYS A 269 21.24 -1.76 17.81
C LYS A 269 20.26 -0.92 17.01
N ILE A 270 19.42 -1.52 16.17
CA ILE A 270 18.39 -0.82 15.38
C ILE A 270 17.41 -0.08 16.30
N LEU A 271 16.97 -0.70 17.40
CA LEU A 271 16.11 -0.03 18.38
C LEU A 271 16.78 1.25 18.90
N LYS A 272 18.06 1.15 19.29
CA LYS A 272 18.84 2.28 19.79
C LYS A 272 19.11 3.37 18.75
N THR A 273 19.42 3.00 17.51
CA THR A 273 19.89 3.96 16.50
C THR A 273 18.79 4.51 15.58
N ASN A 274 17.64 3.84 15.51
CA ASN A 274 16.57 4.20 14.58
C ASN A 274 15.23 4.37 15.28
N VAL A 275 14.81 3.41 16.10
CA VAL A 275 13.45 3.44 16.68
C VAL A 275 13.35 4.48 17.80
N ILE A 276 14.21 4.43 18.82
CA ILE A 276 14.16 5.38 19.95
C ILE A 276 14.27 6.84 19.47
N PRO A 277 15.24 7.20 18.60
CA PRO A 277 15.31 8.56 18.06
C PRO A 277 14.08 8.99 17.25
N ALA A 278 13.36 8.04 16.64
CA ALA A 278 12.12 8.35 15.92
C ALA A 278 10.98 8.67 16.89
N TYR A 279 10.88 7.94 18.01
CA TYR A 279 9.97 8.29 19.09
C TYR A 279 10.31 9.66 19.69
N ASP A 280 11.60 9.99 19.87
CA ASP A 280 12.02 11.32 20.35
C ASP A 280 11.50 12.44 19.44
N ARG A 281 11.71 12.30 18.11
CA ARG A 281 11.22 13.30 17.14
C ARG A 281 9.71 13.42 17.14
N LEU A 282 8.99 12.29 17.22
CA LEU A 282 7.54 12.31 17.24
C LEU A 282 7.01 12.97 18.53
N LEU A 283 7.56 12.60 19.68
CA LEU A 283 7.21 13.19 20.98
C LEU A 283 7.45 14.69 21.00
N ASN A 284 8.55 15.18 20.42
CA ASN A 284 8.82 16.62 20.32
C ASN A 284 7.70 17.36 19.58
N ILE A 285 7.26 16.86 18.43
CA ILE A 285 6.16 17.46 17.66
C ILE A 285 4.84 17.43 18.43
N LEU A 286 4.55 16.33 19.12
CA LEU A 286 3.33 16.20 19.92
C LEU A 286 3.35 17.12 21.15
N HIS A 287 4.50 17.34 21.78
CA HIS A 287 4.66 18.31 22.88
C HIS A 287 4.48 19.75 22.39
N GLU A 288 4.99 20.08 21.20
CA GLU A 288 4.69 21.36 20.54
C GLU A 288 3.19 21.51 20.28
N ASP A 289 2.53 20.49 19.73
CA ASP A 289 1.07 20.51 19.52
C ASP A 289 0.32 20.69 20.85
N LEU A 290 0.75 19.99 21.91
CA LEU A 290 0.14 20.07 23.23
C LEU A 290 0.24 21.48 23.82
N SER A 291 1.35 22.18 23.59
CA SER A 291 1.56 23.55 24.06
C SER A 291 0.60 24.55 23.39
N ASN A 292 0.21 24.28 22.14
CA ASN A 292 -0.68 25.14 21.35
C ASN A 292 -2.16 24.71 21.41
N ALA A 293 -2.44 23.47 21.82
CA ALA A 293 -3.78 22.90 21.77
C ALA A 293 -4.81 23.75 22.54
N THR A 294 -6.07 23.71 22.11
CA THR A 294 -7.18 24.29 22.87
C THR A 294 -7.75 23.32 23.90
N THR A 295 -8.60 23.82 24.80
CA THR A 295 -9.40 22.98 25.70
C THR A 295 -10.67 22.46 25.03
N ASP A 296 -10.96 22.84 23.79
CA ASP A 296 -12.12 22.33 23.06
C ASP A 296 -11.87 20.88 22.60
N HIS A 297 -12.92 20.07 22.71
CA HIS A 297 -12.83 18.62 22.53
C HIS A 297 -13.57 18.11 21.30
N GLY A 298 -14.59 18.82 20.84
CA GLY A 298 -15.41 18.42 19.70
C GLY A 298 -14.78 18.83 18.37
N VAL A 299 -15.05 18.06 17.33
CA VAL A 299 -14.61 18.38 15.96
C VAL A 299 -15.26 19.66 15.40
N TRP A 300 -16.32 20.18 16.03
CA TRP A 300 -16.92 21.47 15.71
C TRP A 300 -15.93 22.64 15.78
N LYS A 301 -14.83 22.51 16.51
CA LYS A 301 -13.77 23.52 16.59
C LYS A 301 -12.91 23.60 15.32
N LEU A 302 -12.90 22.54 14.51
CA LEU A 302 -12.12 22.48 13.27
C LEU A 302 -12.78 23.36 12.20
N PRO A 303 -12.04 23.80 11.16
CA PRO A 303 -12.62 24.46 10.00
C PRO A 303 -13.76 23.62 9.41
N ASN A 304 -14.95 24.19 9.20
CA ASN A 304 -16.15 23.44 8.74
C ASN A 304 -16.52 22.22 9.64
N GLY A 305 -16.22 22.29 10.94
CA GLY A 305 -16.38 21.16 11.87
C GLY A 305 -17.82 20.65 12.04
N ASP A 306 -18.82 21.51 11.86
CA ASP A 306 -20.25 21.15 11.83
C ASP A 306 -20.58 20.24 10.64
N LYS A 307 -20.12 20.60 9.44
CA LYS A 307 -20.28 19.78 8.24
C LYS A 307 -19.48 18.49 8.34
N TYR A 308 -18.26 18.56 8.88
CA TYR A 308 -17.43 17.37 9.10
C TYR A 308 -18.11 16.40 10.06
N TYR A 309 -18.68 16.89 11.16
CA TYR A 309 -19.42 16.06 12.10
C TYR A 309 -20.62 15.39 11.44
N LYS A 310 -21.39 16.11 10.61
CA LYS A 310 -22.49 15.54 9.83
C LYS A 310 -22.01 14.44 8.88
N LEU A 311 -20.88 14.65 8.19
CA LEU A 311 -20.27 13.64 7.33
C LEU A 311 -19.82 12.40 8.12
N CYS A 312 -19.23 12.59 9.29
CA CYS A 312 -18.89 11.49 10.20
C CYS A 312 -20.13 10.73 10.69
N LEU A 313 -21.22 11.43 10.99
CA LEU A 313 -22.48 10.82 11.40
C LEU A 313 -23.06 9.93 10.28
N GLU A 314 -23.10 10.42 9.04
CA GLU A 314 -23.50 9.64 7.87
C GLU A 314 -22.57 8.43 7.68
N TYR A 315 -21.25 8.63 7.75
CA TYR A 315 -20.26 7.56 7.57
C TYR A 315 -20.43 6.43 8.60
N HIS A 316 -20.63 6.75 9.88
CA HIS A 316 -20.69 5.77 10.96
C HIS A 316 -22.06 5.13 11.15
N THR A 317 -23.15 5.82 10.81
CA THR A 317 -24.51 5.37 11.13
C THR A 317 -25.39 5.17 9.90
N THR A 318 -24.95 5.60 8.71
CA THR A 318 -25.73 5.63 7.47
C THR A 318 -27.03 6.44 7.58
N THR A 319 -27.19 7.24 8.63
CA THR A 319 -28.38 8.09 8.83
C THR A 319 -28.27 9.39 8.03
N ASN A 320 -29.42 9.89 7.60
CA ASN A 320 -29.58 11.24 7.06
C ASN A 320 -30.11 12.24 8.09
N MET A 321 -30.32 11.80 9.33
CA MET A 321 -30.70 12.66 10.46
C MET A 321 -29.62 13.71 10.72
N SER A 322 -30.05 14.90 11.10
CA SER A 322 -29.16 15.95 11.61
C SER A 322 -28.61 15.59 13.00
N PRO A 323 -27.48 16.20 13.41
CA PRO A 323 -26.95 16.02 14.76
C PRO A 323 -27.95 16.26 15.90
N ASP A 324 -28.91 17.19 15.72
CA ASP A 324 -29.92 17.52 16.73
C ASP A 324 -31.07 16.48 16.79
N GLU A 325 -31.26 15.70 15.72
CA GLU A 325 -32.30 14.65 15.64
C GLU A 325 -31.85 13.30 16.23
N VAL A 326 -30.54 13.12 16.44
CA VAL A 326 -29.92 11.93 17.05
C VAL A 326 -29.71 12.14 18.53
#